data_AF-I0I2G1-F1
#
_entry.id   AF-I0I2G1-F1
#
_cell.length_a   1.000
_cell.length_b   1.000
_cell.length_c   1.000
_cell.angle_alpha   90.00
_cell.angle_beta   90.00
_cell.angle_gamma   90.00
#
_symmetry.space_group_name_H-M   'P 1'
#
loop_
_entity.id
_entity.type
_entity.pdbx_description
1 polymer ?
#
loop_
_entity_poly.entity_id
_entity_poly.type
_entity_poly.pdbx_seq_one_letter_code
_entity_poly.pdbx_strand_id
1 'polypeptide(L)'
;MAESIQRILERRALAGQHPQSPTEIIAWLEAATRGWNRQPTPFIWGGKRAARRSRSRQRRYALGGSGACTYRPIRRRKTALDKWLQASQVTQ
;
A
#
# COMPACT_ATOMS: atom_id res chain seq x y z
N MET A 1 -10.25 2.60 5.13
CA MET A 1 -9.28 3.41 5.93
C MET A 1 -9.63 3.38 7.41
N ALA A 2 -10.90 3.52 7.79
CA ALA A 2 -11.33 3.40 9.20
C ALA A 2 -10.99 2.02 9.81
N GLU A 3 -11.27 0.94 9.08
CA GLU A 3 -10.99 -0.43 9.52
C GLU A 3 -9.50 -0.70 9.82
N SER A 4 -8.59 -0.04 9.09
CA SER A 4 -7.15 -0.18 9.37
C SER A 4 -6.71 0.53 10.65
N ILE A 5 -7.36 1.62 11.04
CA ILE A 5 -7.04 2.35 12.28
C ILE A 5 -7.60 1.58 13.48
N GLN A 6 -8.85 1.11 13.39
CA GLN A 6 -9.48 0.29 14.42
C GLN A 6 -8.65 -0.95 14.74
N ARG A 7 -8.21 -1.71 13.73
CA ARG A 7 -7.37 -2.91 13.92
C ARG A 7 -5.98 -2.61 14.53
N ILE A 8 -5.44 -1.41 14.34
CA ILE A 8 -4.17 -1.01 14.96
C ILE A 8 -4.40 -0.69 16.44
N LEU A 9 -5.45 0.06 16.75
CA LEU A 9 -5.82 0.40 18.13
C LEU A 9 -6.17 -0.85 18.92
N GLU A 10 -7.00 -1.72 18.35
CA GLU A 10 -7.40 -3.01 18.94
C GLU A 10 -6.17 -3.86 19.29
N ARG A 11 -5.23 -4.07 18.35
CA ARG A 11 -4.01 -4.83 18.65
C ARG A 11 -3.14 -4.18 19.72
N ARG A 12 -3.02 -2.86 19.73
CA ARG A 12 -2.17 -2.16 20.72
C ARG A 12 -2.79 -2.18 22.12
N ALA A 13 -4.12 -2.10 22.19
CA ALA A 13 -4.85 -2.04 23.47
C ALA A 13 -5.13 -3.44 24.04
N LEU A 14 -5.45 -4.43 23.20
CA LEU A 14 -6.07 -5.69 23.63
C LEU A 14 -5.23 -6.94 23.32
N ALA A 15 -4.14 -6.86 22.56
CA ALA A 15 -3.36 -8.07 22.24
C ALA A 15 -2.77 -8.71 23.50
N GLY A 16 -3.15 -9.96 23.76
CA GLY A 16 -2.71 -10.72 24.93
C GLY A 16 -3.42 -10.34 26.23
N GLN A 17 -4.46 -9.51 26.17
CA GLN A 17 -5.24 -9.12 27.32
C GLN A 17 -6.61 -9.81 27.35
N HIS A 18 -7.15 -10.02 28.55
CA HIS A 18 -8.47 -10.64 28.76
C HIS A 18 -9.36 -9.73 29.62
N PRO A 19 -9.95 -8.67 29.01
CA PRO A 19 -10.81 -7.75 29.74
C PRO A 19 -12.06 -8.47 30.24
N GLN A 20 -12.47 -8.19 31.47
CA GLN A 20 -13.62 -8.82 32.13
C GLN A 20 -14.88 -7.95 32.04
N SER A 21 -14.75 -6.71 31.57
CA SER A 21 -15.88 -5.79 31.41
C SER A 21 -15.74 -4.87 30.19
N PRO A 22 -16.86 -4.35 29.65
CA PRO A 22 -16.82 -3.34 28.60
C PRO A 22 -16.07 -2.06 29.02
N THR A 23 -16.15 -1.68 30.29
CA THR A 23 -15.48 -0.48 30.82
C THR A 23 -13.95 -0.62 30.75
N GLU A 24 -13.41 -1.81 31.01
CA GLU A 24 -11.97 -2.10 30.84
C GLU A 24 -11.54 -1.98 29.38
N ILE A 25 -12.35 -2.46 28.44
CA ILE A 25 -12.09 -2.34 27.00
C ILE A 25 -11.97 -0.86 26.60
N ILE A 26 -12.93 -0.04 27.04
CA ILE A 26 -12.94 1.40 26.74
C ILE A 26 -11.68 2.06 27.34
N ALA A 27 -11.38 1.80 28.61
CA ALA A 27 -10.23 2.38 29.29
C ALA A 27 -8.90 2.03 28.58
N TRP A 28 -8.75 0.79 28.12
CA TRP A 28 -7.53 0.36 27.43
C TRP A 28 -7.40 0.96 26.03
N LEU A 29 -8.51 1.06 25.27
CA LEU A 29 -8.53 1.73 23.97
C LEU A 29 -8.18 3.21 24.10
N GLU A 30 -8.71 3.88 25.12
CA GLU A 30 -8.37 5.27 25.43
C GLU A 30 -6.89 5.42 25.79
N ALA A 31 -6.37 4.56 26.67
CA ALA A 31 -4.96 4.58 27.06
C ALA A 31 -4.03 4.38 25.85
N ALA A 32 -4.35 3.42 24.97
CA ALA A 32 -3.60 3.18 23.74
C ALA A 32 -3.66 4.40 22.80
N THR A 33 -4.82 5.05 22.69
CA THR A 33 -4.99 6.26 21.87
C THR A 33 -4.20 7.43 22.43
N ARG A 34 -4.25 7.67 23.76
CA ARG A 34 -3.47 8.72 24.44
C ARG A 34 -1.96 8.49 24.28
N GLY A 35 -1.51 7.24 24.45
CA GLY A 35 -0.11 6.86 24.23
C GLY A 35 0.34 7.10 22.79
N TRP A 36 -0.51 6.77 21.82
CA TRP A 36 -0.23 7.07 20.41
C TRP A 36 -0.20 8.59 20.16
N ASN A 37 -1.13 9.37 20.70
CA ASN A 37 -1.15 10.83 20.53
C ASN A 37 0.05 11.54 21.16
N ARG A 38 0.62 11.00 22.24
CA ARG A 38 1.83 11.55 22.88
C ARG A 38 3.07 11.41 21.99
N GLN A 39 3.16 10.32 21.24
CA GLN A 39 4.25 10.08 20.30
C GLN A 39 3.68 9.51 19.00
N PRO A 40 3.07 10.35 18.15
CA PRO A 40 2.41 9.89 16.95
C PRO A 40 3.47 9.26 16.04
N THR A 41 3.26 8.01 15.63
CA THR A 41 4.09 7.43 14.57
C THR A 41 3.78 8.21 13.28
N PRO A 42 4.75 8.94 12.70
CA PRO A 42 4.47 9.73 11.51
C PRO A 42 4.14 8.81 10.35
N PHE A 43 2.89 8.87 9.88
CA PHE A 43 2.45 8.13 8.70
C PHE A 43 2.74 8.97 7.45
N ILE A 44 3.94 8.81 6.89
CA ILE A 44 4.32 9.54 5.68
C ILE A 44 3.61 8.92 4.46
N TRP A 45 2.67 9.67 3.88
CA TRP A 45 2.10 9.32 2.59
C TRP A 45 3.18 9.32 1.51
N GLY A 46 3.13 8.35 0.58
CA GLY A 46 4.14 8.29 -0.48
C GLY A 46 5.57 7.92 -0.04
N GLY A 47 5.82 7.60 1.25
CA GLY A 47 7.16 7.31 1.76
C GLY A 47 7.76 5.97 1.27
N LYS A 48 8.81 5.50 1.96
CA LYS A 48 9.58 4.27 1.60
C LYS A 48 8.69 3.06 1.28
N ARG A 49 7.57 2.89 1.98
CA ARG A 49 6.59 1.81 1.74
C ARG A 49 5.86 1.95 0.40
N ALA A 50 5.45 3.15 0.03
CA ALA A 50 4.84 3.42 -1.27
C ALA A 50 5.86 3.23 -2.40
N ALA A 51 7.08 3.77 -2.23
CA ALA A 51 8.17 3.58 -3.18
C ALA A 51 8.52 2.10 -3.40
N ARG A 52 8.51 1.27 -2.34
CA ARG A 52 8.69 -0.18 -2.46
C ARG A 52 7.57 -0.86 -3.27
N ARG A 53 6.30 -0.49 -3.04
CA ARG A 53 5.17 -1.02 -3.80
C ARG A 53 5.24 -0.59 -5.27
N SER A 54 5.64 0.64 -5.55
CA SER A 54 5.84 1.14 -6.92
C SER A 54 6.92 0.31 -7.64
N ARG A 55 8.11 0.17 -7.04
CA ARG A 55 9.19 -0.67 -7.57
C ARG A 55 8.76 -2.11 -7.82
N SER A 56 8.01 -2.71 -6.90
CA SER A 56 7.48 -4.07 -7.06
C SER A 56 6.52 -4.20 -8.25
N ARG A 57 5.66 -3.19 -8.48
CA ARG A 57 4.74 -3.17 -9.63
C ARG A 57 5.47 -2.93 -10.95
N GLN A 58 6.46 -2.04 -10.98
CA GLN A 58 7.29 -1.77 -12.16
C GLN A 58 8.08 -2.99 -12.63
N ARG A 59 8.45 -3.90 -11.72
CA ARG A 59 9.12 -5.17 -12.06
C ARG A 59 8.20 -6.19 -12.73
N ARG A 60 6.91 -5.90 -12.89
CA ARG A 60 5.94 -6.80 -13.55
C ARG A 60 5.60 -6.28 -14.94
N TYR A 61 5.43 -7.22 -15.86
CA TYR A 61 4.99 -6.95 -17.22
C TYR A 61 3.47 -7.05 -17.29
N ALA A 62 2.80 -5.96 -17.65
CA ALA A 62 1.34 -5.97 -17.79
C ALA A 62 0.89 -6.96 -18.88
N LEU A 63 -0.28 -7.58 -18.69
CA LEU A 63 -0.92 -8.47 -19.65
C LEU A 63 -1.92 -7.65 -20.48
N GLY A 64 -1.41 -7.00 -21.53
CA GLY A 64 -2.22 -6.13 -22.39
C GLY A 64 -2.79 -4.92 -21.63
N GLY A 65 -4.05 -4.58 -21.91
CA GLY A 65 -4.79 -3.48 -21.27
C GLY A 65 -5.55 -3.87 -19.99
N SER A 66 -5.38 -5.11 -19.50
CA SER A 66 -5.99 -5.57 -18.25
C SER A 66 -5.14 -5.24 -17.02
N GLY A 67 -5.72 -5.34 -15.82
CA GLY A 67 -4.96 -5.22 -14.56
C GLY A 67 -4.04 -6.42 -14.24
N ALA A 68 -4.07 -7.47 -15.06
CA ALA A 68 -3.26 -8.66 -14.87
C ALA A 68 -1.79 -8.39 -15.24
N CYS A 69 -0.86 -9.05 -14.54
CA CYS A 69 0.58 -8.83 -14.73
C CYS A 69 1.40 -10.10 -14.47
N THR A 70 2.56 -10.21 -15.12
CA THR A 70 3.47 -11.36 -15.05
C THR A 70 4.87 -10.94 -14.63
N TYR A 71 5.65 -11.88 -14.09
CA TYR A 71 7.06 -11.63 -13.72
C TYR A 71 8.04 -11.91 -14.87
N ARG A 72 7.62 -12.64 -15.90
CA ARG A 72 8.43 -12.91 -17.09
C ARG A 72 8.06 -11.94 -18.21
N PRO A 73 9.03 -11.45 -18.98
CA PRO A 73 8.73 -10.60 -20.13
C PRO A 73 7.86 -11.38 -21.12
N ILE A 74 6.81 -10.73 -21.61
CA ILE A 74 5.95 -11.27 -22.67
C ILE A 74 6.29 -10.51 -23.94
N ARG A 75 6.58 -11.25 -25.01
CA ARG A 75 6.85 -10.67 -26.32
C ARG A 75 5.58 -9.98 -26.83
N ARG A 76 5.59 -8.64 -26.84
CA ARG A 76 4.50 -7.84 -27.40
C ARG A 76 4.75 -7.61 -28.88
N ARG A 77 3.72 -7.79 -29.71
CA ARG A 77 3.76 -7.28 -31.09
C ARG A 77 3.61 -5.76 -31.04
N LYS A 78 4.47 -5.04 -31.77
CA LYS A 78 4.37 -3.58 -31.91
C LYS A 78 3.02 -3.24 -32.52
N THR A 79 2.29 -2.33 -31.88
CA THR A 79 1.05 -1.78 -32.44
C THR A 79 1.35 -0.87 -33.63
N ALA A 80 0.34 -0.54 -34.44
CA ALA A 80 0.51 0.43 -35.51
C ALA A 80 0.98 1.81 -34.98
N LEU A 81 0.48 2.20 -33.80
CA LEU A 81 0.87 3.43 -33.11
C LEU A 81 2.35 3.39 -32.68
N ASP A 82 2.83 2.28 -32.13
CA ASP A 82 4.25 2.14 -31.75
C ASP A 82 5.17 2.27 -32.99
N LYS A 83 4.76 1.70 -34.12
CA LYS A 83 5.51 1.80 -35.38
C LYS A 83 5.54 3.23 -35.92
N TRP A 84 4.40 3.93 -35.86
CA TRP A 84 4.30 5.32 -36.29
C TRP A 84 5.13 6.26 -35.41
N LEU A 85 5.06 6.12 -34.08
CA LEU A 85 5.88 6.89 -33.13
C LEU A 85 7.37 6.66 -33.34
N GLN A 86 7.77 5.43 -33.66
CA GLN A 86 9.17 5.13 -33.93
C GLN A 86 9.64 5.73 -35.26
N ALA A 87 8.79 5.76 -36.29
CA ALA A 87 9.11 6.36 -37.58
C ALA A 87 9.15 7.90 -37.52
N SER A 88 8.44 8.52 -36.57
CA SER A 88 8.44 9.98 -36.37
C SER A 88 9.53 10.48 -35.41
N GLN A 89 10.35 9.59 -34.84
CA GLN A 89 11.53 10.00 -34.07
C GLN A 89 12.63 10.49 -35.01
N VAL A 90 12.90 11.80 -34.93
CA VAL A 90 14.03 12.43 -35.61
C VAL A 90 15.30 11.98 -34.88
N THR A 91 16.14 11.17 -35.53
CA THR A 91 17.50 10.89 -35.05
C THR A 91 18.33 12.17 -35.11
N GLN A 92 18.80 12.65 -33.96
CA GLN A 92 19.82 13.69 -33.87
C GLN A 92 21.23 13.10 -34.05
#